data_AF-A0A5B8UXN2-F1
#
_entry.id   AF-A0A5B8UXN2-F1
#
_cell.length_a   1.000
_cell.length_b   1.000
_cell.length_c   1.000
_cell.angle_alpha   90.00
_cell.angle_beta   90.00
_cell.angle_gamma   90.00
#
_symmetry.space_group_name_H-M   'P 1'
#
loop_
_entity.id
_entity.type
_entity.pdbx_description
1 polymer ?
#
loop_
_entity_poly.entity_id
_entity_poly.type
_entity_poly.pdbx_seq_one_letter_code
_entity_poly.pdbx_strand_id
1 'polypeptide(L)'
;MRGYILVPESVSCNVCKYCGARPIIAMADVAEYVVKCPNSDSHYHTEPGLIDIEDWNLHNIPSANDQVDVAPNKAALDHFFHLNGAIISLANAD
;
A
#
# COMPACT_ATOMS: atom_id res chain seq x y z
N MET A 1 -14.43 -17.67 16.49
CA MET A 1 -13.90 -16.78 15.44
C MET A 1 -12.41 -16.99 15.41
N ARG A 2 -11.82 -17.51 14.32
CA ARG A 2 -10.35 -17.47 14.19
C ARG A 2 -10.02 -16.04 13.81
N GLY A 3 -9.47 -15.30 14.77
CA GLY A 3 -9.19 -13.87 14.63
C GLY A 3 -8.21 -13.61 13.50
N TYR A 4 -8.31 -12.44 12.88
CA TYR A 4 -7.29 -11.89 12.01
C TYR A 4 -6.78 -10.60 12.61
N ILE A 5 -5.53 -10.26 12.30
CA ILE A 5 -4.90 -9.01 12.69
C ILE A 5 -4.74 -8.16 11.44
N LEU A 6 -5.11 -6.89 11.54
CA LEU A 6 -4.85 -5.92 10.48
C LEU A 6 -3.37 -5.55 10.48
N VAL A 7 -2.77 -5.49 9.30
CA VAL A 7 -1.40 -4.98 9.16
C VAL A 7 -1.40 -3.48 9.51
N PRO A 8 -0.65 -3.06 10.55
CA PRO A 8 -0.62 -1.67 10.99
C PRO A 8 -0.29 -0.70 9.86
N GLU A 9 -0.82 0.52 9.89
CA GLU A 9 -0.57 1.55 8.87
C GLU A 9 0.91 1.97 8.80
N SER A 10 1.65 1.81 9.90
CA SER A 10 3.09 2.08 9.96
C SER A 10 3.93 1.09 9.15
N VAL A 11 3.38 -0.05 8.75
CA VAL A 11 4.06 -1.03 7.90
C VAL A 11 3.79 -0.70 6.44
N SER A 12 4.85 -0.48 5.66
CA SER A 12 4.73 -0.29 4.21
C SER A 12 4.22 -1.56 3.56
N CYS A 13 3.00 -1.50 3.02
CA CYS A 13 2.33 -2.66 2.47
C CYS A 13 1.45 -2.24 1.28
N ASN A 14 1.71 -2.84 0.12
CA ASN A 14 0.93 -2.66 -1.09
C ASN A 14 -0.50 -3.19 -0.90
N VAL A 15 -1.42 -2.65 -1.66
CA VAL A 15 -2.78 -3.19 -1.74
C VAL A 15 -2.81 -4.40 -2.68
N CYS A 16 -3.79 -5.28 -2.49
CA CYS A 16 -3.99 -6.42 -3.38
C CYS A 16 -4.23 -5.93 -4.82
N LYS A 17 -3.42 -6.37 -5.78
CA LYS A 17 -3.53 -5.94 -7.19
C LYS A 17 -4.85 -6.29 -7.86
N TYR A 18 -5.59 -7.27 -7.33
CA TYR A 18 -6.86 -7.73 -7.90
C TYR A 18 -8.08 -6.99 -7.36
N CYS A 19 -8.05 -6.53 -6.10
CA CYS A 19 -9.22 -5.97 -5.43
C CYS A 19 -8.97 -4.70 -4.62
N GLY A 20 -7.73 -4.21 -4.55
CA GLY A 20 -7.35 -3.00 -3.82
C GLY A 20 -7.38 -3.13 -2.29
N ALA A 21 -7.67 -4.31 -1.74
CA ALA A 21 -7.71 -4.50 -0.28
C ALA A 21 -6.30 -4.64 0.32
N ARG A 22 -6.08 -4.03 1.49
CA ARG A 22 -4.87 -4.23 2.31
C ARG A 22 -4.88 -5.67 2.86
N PRO A 23 -3.75 -6.38 2.89
CA PRO A 23 -3.71 -7.74 3.40
C PRO A 23 -4.00 -7.80 4.90
N ILE A 24 -4.34 -9.00 5.34
CA ILE A 24 -4.52 -9.34 6.75
C ILE A 24 -3.56 -10.46 7.14
N ILE A 25 -3.25 -10.52 8.43
CA ILE A 25 -2.55 -11.67 9.02
C ILE A 25 -3.62 -12.56 9.65
N ALA A 26 -3.79 -13.75 9.08
CA ALA A 26 -4.79 -14.71 9.51
C ALA A 26 -4.12 -15.98 10.06
N MET A 27 -4.75 -16.63 11.03
CA MET A 27 -4.30 -17.93 11.50
C MET A 27 -4.70 -19.02 10.48
N ALA A 28 -3.72 -19.72 9.93
CA ALA A 28 -3.93 -20.82 8.97
C ALA A 28 -4.23 -22.13 9.70
N ASP A 29 -3.33 -22.55 10.59
CA ASP A 29 -3.48 -23.75 11.44
C ASP A 29 -3.00 -23.48 12.88
N VAL A 30 -2.85 -24.52 13.71
CA VAL A 30 -2.43 -24.41 15.11
C VAL A 30 -1.09 -23.69 15.22
N ALA A 31 -1.15 -22.43 15.66
CA ALA A 31 -0.01 -21.54 15.86
C ALA A 31 0.72 -21.06 14.58
N GLU A 32 0.11 -21.24 13.40
CA GLU A 32 0.67 -20.76 12.13
C GLU A 32 -0.11 -19.57 11.58
N TYR A 33 0.61 -18.55 11.14
CA TYR A 33 0.04 -17.34 10.56
C TYR A 33 0.42 -17.21 9.09
N VAL A 34 -0.49 -16.61 8.33
CA VAL A 34 -0.30 -16.30 6.90
C VAL A 34 -0.68 -14.86 6.62
N VAL A 35 0.01 -14.26 5.66
CA VAL A 35 -0.41 -13.01 5.02
C VAL A 35 -1.30 -13.39 3.85
N LYS A 36 -2.52 -12.87 3.82
CA LYS A 36 -3.45 -13.14 2.72
C LYS A 36 -4.38 -11.96 2.40
N CYS A 37 -5.01 -12.03 1.23
CA CYS A 37 -6.06 -11.08 0.88
C CYS A 37 -7.32 -11.34 1.73
N PRO A 38 -7.96 -10.30 2.30
CA PRO A 38 -9.18 -10.46 3.09
C PRO A 38 -10.41 -10.84 2.25
N ASN A 39 -10.39 -10.53 0.95
CA ASN A 39 -11.55 -10.69 0.07
C ASN A 39 -11.56 -12.04 -0.66
N SER A 40 -10.40 -12.63 -0.92
CA SER A 40 -10.30 -13.93 -1.58
C SER A 40 -8.96 -14.60 -1.32
N ASP A 41 -9.00 -15.85 -0.88
CA ASP A 41 -7.80 -16.68 -0.68
C ASP A 41 -7.11 -17.03 -2.01
N SER A 42 -7.79 -16.86 -3.15
CA SER A 42 -7.20 -17.08 -4.49
C SER A 42 -6.30 -15.95 -4.98
N HIS A 43 -6.39 -14.75 -4.39
CA HIS A 43 -5.61 -13.60 -4.85
C HIS A 43 -4.13 -13.74 -4.49
N TYR A 44 -3.85 -14.16 -3.26
CA TYR A 44 -2.52 -14.40 -2.74
C TYR A 44 -2.65 -14.97 -1.31
N HIS A 45 -1.77 -15.92 -0.97
CA HIS A 45 -1.54 -16.39 0.39
C HIS A 45 -0.07 -16.80 0.54
N THR A 46 0.54 -16.53 1.67
CA THR A 46 1.86 -17.09 2.02
C THR A 46 1.72 -18.53 2.52
N GLU A 47 2.85 -19.25 2.56
CA GLU A 47 2.92 -20.53 3.27
C GLU A 47 2.61 -20.34 4.77
N PRO A 48 1.87 -21.26 5.40
CA PRO A 48 1.63 -21.26 6.83
C PRO A 48 2.92 -21.16 7.65
N GLY A 49 2.92 -20.26 8.63
CA GLY A 49 4.08 -20.02 9.49
C GLY A 49 5.03 -18.94 8.98
N LEU A 50 4.81 -18.41 7.77
CA LEU A 50 5.59 -17.32 7.19
C LEU A 50 4.75 -16.04 7.06
N ILE A 51 5.15 -15.00 7.82
CA ILE A 51 4.65 -13.64 7.65
C ILE A 51 5.70 -12.86 6.87
N ASP A 52 5.52 -12.78 5.54
CA ASP A 52 6.42 -12.05 4.65
C ASP A 52 5.65 -10.92 3.94
N ILE A 53 5.84 -9.70 4.42
CA ILE A 53 5.22 -8.50 3.84
C ILE A 53 5.99 -8.04 2.60
N GLU A 54 7.29 -8.32 2.51
CA GLU A 54 8.10 -7.96 1.34
C GLU A 54 7.68 -8.79 0.14
N ASP A 55 7.49 -10.10 0.32
CA ASP A 55 6.98 -10.98 -0.72
C ASP A 55 5.56 -10.57 -1.17
N TRP A 56 4.68 -10.22 -0.23
CA TRP A 56 3.37 -9.64 -0.57
C TRP A 56 3.53 -8.39 -1.46
N ASN A 57 4.43 -7.48 -1.10
CA ASN A 57 4.65 -6.24 -1.83
C ASN A 57 5.17 -6.51 -3.24
N LEU A 58 6.11 -7.45 -3.41
CA LEU A 58 6.66 -7.86 -4.70
C LEU A 58 5.58 -8.47 -5.62
N HIS A 59 4.66 -9.25 -5.05
CA HIS A 59 3.56 -9.87 -5.80
C HIS A 59 2.44 -8.90 -6.19
N ASN A 60 2.34 -7.78 -5.46
CA ASN A 60 1.32 -6.76 -5.61
C ASN A 60 1.92 -5.40 -6.02
N ILE A 61 3.03 -5.40 -6.76
CA ILE A 61 3.56 -4.18 -7.36
C ILE A 61 2.48 -3.60 -8.28
N PRO A 62 2.05 -2.34 -8.06
CA PRO A 62 1.11 -1.68 -8.95
C PRO A 62 1.73 -1.60 -10.35
N SER A 63 0.99 -2.06 -11.36
CA SER A 63 1.33 -1.82 -12.77
C SER A 63 1.69 -0.34 -12.91
N ALA A 64 2.73 0.01 -13.67
CA ALA A 64 3.20 1.41 -13.78
C ALA A 64 2.12 2.44 -14.23
N ASN A 65 0.93 1.98 -14.64
CA ASN A 65 -0.24 2.81 -14.96
C ASN A 65 -1.18 3.11 -13.78
N ASP A 66 -0.99 2.49 -12.61
CA ASP A 66 -1.85 2.66 -11.41
C ASP A 66 -1.12 3.41 -10.28
N GLN A 67 -0.17 4.29 -10.62
CA GLN A 67 0.28 5.31 -9.69
C GLN A 67 -0.91 6.24 -9.42
N VAL A 68 -1.81 5.81 -8.53
CA VAL A 68 -2.70 6.73 -7.83
C VAL A 68 -1.76 7.59 -7.03
N ASP A 69 -1.62 8.83 -7.50
CA ASP A 69 -1.01 9.91 -6.75
C ASP A 69 -1.57 9.85 -5.34
N VAL A 70 -0.81 9.29 -4.39
CA VAL A 70 -1.12 9.43 -2.98
C VAL A 70 -0.85 10.89 -2.71
N ALA A 71 -1.87 11.72 -2.94
CA ALA A 71 -1.88 13.08 -2.45
C ALA A 71 -1.46 12.99 -0.98
N PRO A 72 -0.38 13.70 -0.57
CA PRO A 72 0.00 13.72 0.82
C PRO A 72 -1.24 14.13 1.59
N ASN A 73 -1.51 13.44 2.70
CA ASN A 73 -2.66 13.73 3.53
C ASN A 73 -2.75 15.26 3.72
N LYS A 74 -3.95 15.82 3.63
CA LYS A 74 -4.17 17.26 3.86
C LYS A 74 -3.89 17.70 5.31
N ALA A 75 -3.26 16.86 6.14
CA ALA A 75 -2.98 17.12 7.55
C ALA A 75 -1.47 17.35 7.83
N ALA A 76 -0.58 17.26 6.84
CA ALA A 76 0.86 17.46 7.02
C ALA A 76 1.44 18.65 6.23
N LEU A 77 0.59 19.56 5.73
CA LEU A 77 0.97 20.63 4.80
C LEU A 77 0.72 22.04 5.37
N ASP A 78 0.97 22.25 6.67
CA ASP A 78 0.95 23.59 7.30
C ASP A 78 2.34 24.15 7.63
N HIS A 79 3.42 23.47 7.26
CA HIS A 79 4.75 24.03 7.41
C HIS A 79 5.63 23.60 6.25
N PHE A 80 5.81 24.53 5.30
CA PHE A 80 7.07 24.92 4.66
C PHE A 80 6.80 25.45 3.24
N PHE A 81 6.73 26.78 3.14
CA PHE A 81 7.03 27.48 1.90
C PHE A 81 8.46 27.14 1.48
N HIS A 82 8.65 26.61 0.27
CA HIS A 82 9.77 26.99 -0.57
C HIS A 82 9.41 26.80 -2.05
N LEU A 83 9.13 27.94 -2.69
CA LEU A 83 9.23 28.15 -4.13
C LEU A 83 10.60 27.65 -4.59
N ASN A 84 10.62 26.73 -5.56
CA ASN A 84 11.76 26.57 -6.47
C ASN A 84 11.28 26.01 -7.81
N GLY A 85 11.20 26.89 -8.81
CA GLY A 85 11.72 26.55 -10.13
C GLY A 85 10.72 26.09 -11.21
N ALA A 86 9.50 26.62 -11.27
CA ALA A 86 8.76 26.61 -12.54
C ALA A 86 9.23 27.80 -13.40
N ILE A 87 10.03 27.54 -14.42
CA ILE A 87 10.23 28.49 -15.53
C ILE A 87 8.92 28.49 -16.33
N ILE A 88 8.14 29.56 -16.20
CA ILE A 88 7.12 29.91 -17.19
C ILE A 88 7.57 31.22 -17.82
N SER A 89 8.07 31.11 -19.06
CA SER A 89 8.28 32.25 -19.93
C SER A 89 6.94 32.60 -20.58
N LEU A 90 6.40 33.77 -20.28
CA LEU A 90 5.41 34.42 -21.13
C LEU A 90 5.84 35.87 -21.33
N ALA A 91 6.29 36.13 -22.56
CA ALA A 91 6.68 37.42 -23.09
C ALA A 91 5.45 38.27 -23.47
N ASN A 92 5.69 39.60 -23.47
CA ASN A 92 4.95 40.72 -24.07
C ASN A 92 3.79 41.29 -23.21
N ALA A 93 3.95 42.49 -22.65
CA ALA A 93 3.72 43.84 -23.25
C ALA A 93 2.20 44.15 -23.33
N ASP A 94 1.63 45.22 -22.78
CA ASP A 94 2.09 46.57 -22.40
C ASP A 94 1.62 46.98 -20.98
#